data_AF-A0A7W1EDK6-F1
#
_entry.id   AF-A0A7W1EDK6-F1
#
_cell.length_a   1.000
_cell.length_b   1.000
_cell.length_c   1.000
_cell.angle_alpha   90.00
_cell.angle_beta   90.00
_cell.angle_gamma   90.00
#
_symmetry.space_group_name_H-M   'P 1'
#
loop_
_entity.id
_entity.type
_entity.pdbx_description
1 polymer ?
#
loop_
_entity_poly.entity_id
_entity_poly.type
_entity_poly.pdbx_seq_one_letter_code
_entity_poly.pdbx_strand_id
1 'polypeptide(L)'
;MIQKLKSYYKKAIRTTLLAQDKLTKNWYHLFSVIELLTDDEYSYNIPNSEWKDGCVRAKQSGLEGYSFYLSIDEIFSVDEAINIFNKPIESFVIEGNKISFINASFVKEPFGDYPLVFASNLYTDKGVASIVPKRKSGLLVWCQIDNERKTDKQFISSTVSKEMLAIQQLTMEWLGFDIIQKREHIGNIYLSAPNPYFREVEMSLSTNPTGVFYKILTRKKNFEPLKFRIIDKHGDAIALDKIFEIKDNAGLITLPHEPHLFEVRIYNQDDDLIAVHEPATFIRSIQFDMSMKQADFHVKVDTEKGNKEFVVEKFSKERPSVVGKTKDFNPEYYFKNADKERQHIELAERKEFIFYSGAKEEPEKTKLKENAKSIIREIINNAKDTCYLCDPYFSSMDIVEFAFQIKNSGVKINILNSKEAVSKEEAKKIATVINEYNSKPFGKIEVRILRGNSILHDRFIVTDKNVWFIGSSFNEFGNRATCIAKIPESSGKLIIKEIEKWYSSDVFSQNITDFANEIENG
;
A
#
# COMPACT_ATOMS: atom_id res chain seq x y z
N MET A 1 27.48 14.57 -14.41
CA MET A 1 27.30 14.94 -12.98
C MET A 1 28.18 14.11 -12.04
N ILE A 2 28.20 12.78 -12.14
CA ILE A 2 28.94 11.93 -11.18
C ILE A 2 30.43 12.27 -11.02
N GLN A 3 31.13 12.59 -12.13
CA GLN A 3 32.55 12.98 -12.09
C GLN A 3 32.81 14.29 -11.33
N LYS A 4 31.83 15.20 -11.28
CA LYS A 4 31.94 16.43 -10.47
C LYS A 4 31.76 16.11 -8.98
N LEU A 5 30.77 15.27 -8.67
CA LEU A 5 30.38 14.97 -7.30
C LEU A 5 31.34 14.02 -6.58
N LYS A 6 32.17 13.26 -7.31
CA LYS A 6 33.08 12.26 -6.72
C LYS A 6 33.98 12.81 -5.60
N SER A 7 34.35 14.09 -5.67
CA SER A 7 35.17 14.77 -4.66
C SER A 7 34.51 14.91 -3.27
N TYR A 8 33.19 14.71 -3.19
CA TYR A 8 32.42 14.72 -1.94
C TYR A 8 32.38 13.35 -1.24
N TYR A 9 32.82 12.28 -1.92
CA TYR A 9 32.80 10.92 -1.41
C TYR A 9 34.23 10.42 -1.20
N LYS A 10 34.42 9.53 -0.22
CA LYS A 10 35.76 8.98 0.11
C LYS A 10 35.98 7.56 -0.35
N LYS A 11 34.92 6.75 -0.29
CA LYS A 11 34.94 5.32 -0.56
C LYS A 11 33.57 4.88 -1.02
N ALA A 12 33.44 3.60 -1.37
CA ALA A 12 32.17 2.97 -1.63
C ALA A 12 32.01 1.67 -0.85
N ILE A 13 30.77 1.30 -0.56
CA ILE A 13 30.41 -0.05 -0.13
C ILE A 13 29.68 -0.72 -1.29
N ARG A 14 30.11 -1.92 -1.66
CA ARG A 14 29.43 -2.72 -2.65
C ARG A 14 28.73 -3.88 -1.97
N THR A 15 27.43 -4.00 -2.20
CA THR A 15 26.60 -5.14 -1.80
C THR A 15 26.25 -5.94 -3.04
N THR A 16 26.58 -7.23 -3.07
CA THR A 16 26.38 -8.09 -4.25
C THR A 16 25.73 -9.41 -3.87
N LEU A 17 24.63 -9.73 -4.55
CA LEU A 17 24.03 -11.06 -4.57
C LEU A 17 24.67 -11.88 -5.69
N LEU A 18 25.13 -13.09 -5.35
CA LEU A 18 25.92 -13.96 -6.20
C LEU A 18 25.33 -15.37 -6.24
N ALA A 19 25.56 -16.05 -7.37
CA ALA A 19 25.38 -17.48 -7.52
C ALA A 19 26.73 -18.14 -7.86
N GLN A 20 27.10 -19.19 -7.16
CA GLN A 20 28.24 -20.04 -7.53
C GLN A 20 27.73 -21.36 -8.07
N ASP A 21 28.14 -21.71 -9.28
CA ASP A 21 27.90 -23.02 -9.87
C ASP A 21 28.64 -24.10 -9.07
N LYS A 22 27.91 -25.13 -8.63
CA LYS A 22 28.50 -26.19 -7.79
C LYS A 22 29.50 -27.07 -8.54
N LEU A 23 29.35 -27.22 -9.85
CA LEU A 23 30.20 -28.04 -10.70
C LEU A 23 31.42 -27.25 -11.18
N THR A 24 31.18 -26.12 -11.85
CA THR A 24 32.26 -25.34 -12.48
C THR A 24 32.98 -24.42 -11.50
N LYS A 25 32.39 -24.15 -10.34
CA LYS A 25 32.84 -23.15 -9.35
C LYS A 25 32.85 -21.71 -9.87
N ASN A 26 32.29 -21.47 -11.05
CA ASN A 26 32.16 -20.13 -11.61
C ASN A 26 31.16 -19.31 -10.81
N TRP A 27 31.50 -18.04 -10.61
CA TRP A 27 30.67 -17.06 -9.93
C TRP A 27 29.88 -16.22 -10.92
N TYR A 28 28.60 -16.03 -10.64
CA TYR A 28 27.68 -15.25 -11.44
C TYR A 28 27.03 -14.15 -10.62
N HIS A 29 26.93 -12.96 -11.21
CA HIS A 29 26.20 -11.84 -10.65
C HIS A 29 24.69 -12.06 -10.74
N LEU A 30 23.97 -11.70 -9.68
CA LEU A 30 22.50 -11.67 -9.65
C LEU A 30 21.94 -10.27 -9.41
N PHE A 31 22.57 -9.47 -8.56
CA PHE A 31 22.13 -8.12 -8.21
C PHE A 31 23.25 -7.40 -7.46
N SER A 32 23.43 -6.09 -7.66
CA SER A 32 24.33 -5.31 -6.80
C SER A 32 23.98 -3.85 -6.65
N VAL A 33 24.37 -3.30 -5.50
CA VAL A 33 24.37 -1.86 -5.22
C VAL A 33 25.78 -1.46 -4.80
N ILE A 34 26.34 -0.45 -5.47
CA ILE A 34 27.57 0.23 -5.10
C ILE A 34 27.15 1.58 -4.52
N GLU A 35 27.32 1.76 -3.22
CA GLU A 35 26.98 3.00 -2.53
C GLU A 35 28.24 3.82 -2.27
N LEU A 36 28.28 5.06 -2.80
CA LEU A 36 29.32 6.03 -2.46
C LEU A 36 29.06 6.63 -1.07
N LEU A 37 30.10 6.79 -0.25
CA LEU A 37 29.98 7.27 1.13
C LEU A 37 30.70 8.59 1.37
N THR A 38 30.08 9.45 2.18
CA THR A 38 30.68 10.68 2.70
C THR A 38 31.40 10.46 4.03
N ASP A 39 32.20 11.44 4.47
CA ASP A 39 32.99 11.44 5.72
C ASP A 39 32.21 11.22 7.01
N ASP A 40 30.91 11.50 6.96
CA ASP A 40 30.04 11.61 8.11
C ASP A 40 28.89 10.62 8.09
N GLU A 41 28.92 9.67 7.16
CA GLU A 41 27.94 8.60 7.09
C GLU A 41 28.31 7.42 7.97
N TYR A 42 27.28 6.93 8.65
CA TYR A 42 27.36 5.72 9.45
C TYR A 42 27.45 4.51 8.53
N SER A 43 28.35 3.59 8.86
CA SER A 43 28.47 2.30 8.19
C SER A 43 27.12 1.58 8.14
N TYR A 44 26.89 0.80 7.08
CA TYR A 44 25.74 -0.09 6.95
C TYR A 44 25.62 -0.96 8.21
N ASN A 45 24.49 -0.88 8.92
CA ASN A 45 24.20 -1.78 10.04
C ASN A 45 23.88 -3.16 9.44
N ILE A 46 24.89 -4.01 9.34
CA ILE A 46 24.70 -5.41 9.01
C ILE A 46 23.94 -6.04 10.19
N PRO A 47 22.71 -6.57 9.97
CA PRO A 47 21.76 -6.82 11.07
C PRO A 47 22.10 -8.02 11.95
N ASN A 48 23.17 -8.77 11.70
CA ASN A 48 23.41 -10.02 12.41
C ASN A 48 24.90 -10.40 12.55
N SER A 49 25.24 -10.98 13.70
CA SER A 49 26.53 -11.59 14.09
C SER A 49 27.00 -12.78 13.25
N GLU A 50 26.13 -13.35 12.39
CA GLU A 50 26.51 -14.43 11.47
C GLU A 50 27.36 -13.95 10.28
N TRP A 51 27.51 -12.63 10.09
CA TRP A 51 28.38 -12.07 9.07
C TRP A 51 29.85 -12.35 9.39
N LYS A 52 30.46 -13.27 8.64
CA LYS A 52 31.88 -13.64 8.76
C LYS A 52 32.56 -13.41 7.42
N ASP A 53 33.77 -12.85 7.46
CA ASP A 53 34.64 -12.71 6.28
C ASP A 53 33.97 -12.03 5.06
N GLY A 54 33.15 -11.00 5.25
CA GLY A 54 32.62 -10.20 4.14
C GLY A 54 31.53 -10.88 3.28
N CYS A 55 31.05 -12.06 3.66
CA CYS A 55 30.12 -12.84 2.86
C CYS A 55 29.20 -13.75 3.71
N VAL A 56 27.95 -13.92 3.29
CA VAL A 56 26.99 -14.86 3.89
C VAL A 56 26.38 -15.75 2.82
N ARG A 57 26.25 -17.04 3.13
CA ARG A 57 25.65 -18.06 2.25
C ARG A 57 24.22 -18.37 2.68
N ALA A 58 23.35 -18.68 1.72
CA ALA A 58 22.00 -19.15 1.99
C ALA A 58 22.01 -20.46 2.83
N LYS A 59 21.07 -20.58 3.78
CA LYS A 59 20.97 -21.72 4.70
C LYS A 59 20.27 -22.96 4.12
N GLN A 60 19.66 -22.86 2.93
CA GLN A 60 18.88 -23.96 2.36
C GLN A 60 19.72 -25.19 1.99
N SER A 61 19.26 -26.36 2.44
CA SER A 61 19.86 -27.66 2.14
C SER A 61 19.37 -28.25 0.82
N GLY A 62 20.23 -28.99 0.12
CA GLY A 62 19.84 -29.74 -1.08
C GLY A 62 19.55 -28.90 -2.33
N LEU A 63 20.19 -27.74 -2.48
CA LEU A 63 20.25 -27.02 -3.76
C LEU A 63 20.99 -27.88 -4.80
N GLU A 64 20.52 -27.95 -6.05
CA GLU A 64 21.07 -28.90 -7.02
C GLU A 64 22.16 -28.26 -7.89
N GLY A 65 21.91 -27.09 -8.47
CA GLY A 65 22.83 -26.44 -9.41
C GLY A 65 23.75 -25.38 -8.80
N TYR A 66 23.23 -24.54 -7.90
CA TYR A 66 23.91 -23.33 -7.44
C TYR A 66 23.96 -23.22 -5.91
N SER A 67 24.94 -22.45 -5.44
CA SER A 67 24.99 -21.94 -4.07
C SER A 67 24.88 -20.42 -4.12
N PHE A 68 24.02 -19.83 -3.28
CA PHE A 68 23.79 -18.39 -3.28
C PHE A 68 24.48 -17.71 -2.12
N TYR A 69 25.02 -16.53 -2.40
CA TYR A 69 25.81 -15.74 -1.47
C TYR A 69 25.41 -14.28 -1.55
N LEU A 70 25.49 -13.59 -0.41
CA LEU A 70 25.47 -12.14 -0.33
C LEU A 70 26.82 -11.68 0.19
N SER A 71 27.51 -10.84 -0.57
CA SER A 71 28.80 -10.25 -0.20
C SER A 71 28.66 -8.74 -0.01
N ILE A 72 29.35 -8.21 0.99
CA ILE A 72 29.50 -6.77 1.22
C ILE A 72 30.98 -6.48 1.36
N ASP A 73 31.51 -5.67 0.46
CA ASP A 73 32.91 -5.29 0.42
C ASP A 73 33.09 -3.76 0.32
N GLU A 74 34.23 -3.28 0.82
CA GLU A 74 34.60 -1.86 0.79
C GLU A 74 35.56 -1.57 -0.37
N ILE A 75 35.20 -0.61 -1.20
CA ILE A 75 36.04 -0.10 -2.29
C ILE A 75 36.63 1.23 -1.84
N PHE A 76 37.93 1.25 -1.55
CA PHE A 76 38.61 2.41 -0.96
C PHE A 76 38.74 3.61 -1.93
N SER A 77 38.57 3.39 -3.23
CA SER A 77 38.66 4.43 -4.25
C SER A 77 37.30 4.67 -4.91
N VAL A 78 36.84 5.92 -4.88
CA VAL A 78 35.61 6.31 -5.59
C VAL A 78 35.76 6.17 -7.11
N ASP A 79 36.95 6.45 -7.65
CA ASP A 79 37.24 6.26 -9.08
C ASP A 79 37.17 4.79 -9.48
N GLU A 80 37.64 3.90 -8.61
CA GLU A 80 37.53 2.44 -8.80
C GLU A 80 36.06 2.00 -8.77
N ALA A 81 35.28 2.46 -7.80
CA ALA A 81 33.85 2.16 -7.69
C ALA A 81 33.07 2.60 -8.94
N ILE A 82 33.36 3.81 -9.44
CA ILE A 82 32.78 4.35 -10.68
C ILE A 82 33.24 3.54 -11.90
N ASN A 83 34.50 3.08 -11.94
CA ASN A 83 35.00 2.24 -13.03
C ASN A 83 34.31 0.87 -13.05
N ILE A 84 34.17 0.22 -11.89
CA ILE A 84 33.43 -1.05 -11.73
C ILE A 84 32.00 -0.90 -12.23
N PHE A 85 31.31 0.19 -11.85
CA PHE A 85 29.97 0.48 -12.32
C PHE A 85 29.89 0.73 -13.83
N ASN A 86 30.85 1.46 -14.40
CA ASN A 86 30.83 1.81 -15.83
C ASN A 86 31.21 0.64 -16.73
N LYS A 87 32.08 -0.27 -16.26
CA LYS A 87 32.62 -1.41 -17.00
C LYS A 87 32.48 -2.71 -16.21
N PRO A 88 31.25 -3.13 -15.88
CA PRO A 88 31.03 -4.25 -14.96
C PRO A 88 31.59 -5.57 -15.51
N ILE A 89 31.38 -5.86 -16.79
CA ILE A 89 31.84 -7.13 -17.41
C ILE A 89 33.38 -7.30 -17.33
N GLU A 90 34.13 -6.20 -17.37
CA GLU A 90 35.59 -6.21 -17.34
C GLU A 90 36.15 -6.15 -15.91
N SER A 91 35.50 -5.37 -15.04
CA SER A 91 36.10 -4.89 -13.78
C SER A 91 35.47 -5.49 -12.52
N PHE A 92 34.42 -6.32 -12.62
CA PHE A 92 33.72 -6.83 -11.44
C PHE A 92 34.44 -8.04 -10.81
N VAL A 93 35.27 -7.75 -9.81
CA VAL A 93 36.03 -8.73 -9.02
C VAL A 93 35.64 -8.60 -7.54
N ILE A 94 35.40 -9.73 -6.85
CA ILE A 94 35.14 -9.80 -5.41
C ILE A 94 36.14 -10.77 -4.79
N GLU A 95 36.94 -10.31 -3.81
CA GLU A 95 37.96 -11.12 -3.12
C GLU A 95 38.89 -11.87 -4.08
N GLY A 96 39.30 -11.22 -5.18
CA GLY A 96 40.15 -11.81 -6.22
C GLY A 96 39.42 -12.75 -7.19
N ASN A 97 38.15 -13.08 -6.95
CA ASN A 97 37.34 -13.88 -7.86
C ASN A 97 36.67 -13.00 -8.92
N LYS A 98 36.87 -13.35 -10.19
CA LYS A 98 36.16 -12.71 -11.30
C LYS A 98 34.70 -13.14 -11.30
N ILE A 99 33.79 -12.17 -11.31
CA ILE A 99 32.36 -12.41 -11.36
C ILE A 99 31.90 -12.34 -12.82
N SER A 100 31.18 -13.39 -13.26
CA SER A 100 30.65 -13.49 -14.61
C SER A 100 29.22 -12.94 -14.67
N PHE A 101 28.84 -12.44 -15.85
CA PHE A 101 27.49 -11.95 -16.13
C PHE A 101 26.83 -12.83 -17.18
N ILE A 102 25.53 -13.09 -17.03
CA ILE A 102 24.76 -13.85 -18.03
C ILE A 102 24.45 -12.97 -19.25
N ASN A 103 24.22 -11.68 -19.01
CA ASN A 103 24.05 -10.68 -20.06
C ASN A 103 25.40 -10.25 -20.64
N ALA A 104 25.40 -9.96 -21.95
CA ALA A 104 26.60 -9.53 -22.67
C ALA A 104 26.79 -8.00 -22.67
N SER A 105 25.76 -7.25 -22.30
CA SER A 105 25.79 -5.79 -22.24
C SER A 105 24.72 -5.26 -21.27
N PHE A 106 24.86 -3.99 -20.90
CA PHE A 106 23.95 -3.28 -20.02
C PHE A 106 23.42 -2.03 -20.70
N VAL A 107 22.20 -1.65 -20.36
CA VAL A 107 21.61 -0.35 -20.73
C VAL A 107 21.74 0.59 -19.54
N LYS A 108 22.32 1.78 -19.75
CA LYS A 108 22.41 2.80 -18.70
C LYS A 108 21.07 3.51 -18.54
N GLU A 109 20.64 3.68 -17.29
CA GLU A 109 19.48 4.52 -16.94
C GLU A 109 19.85 5.43 -15.75
N PRO A 110 19.70 6.76 -15.89
CA PRO A 110 19.31 7.44 -17.12
C PRO A 110 20.49 7.43 -18.11
N PHE A 111 20.22 7.76 -19.37
CA PHE A 111 21.30 7.90 -20.35
C PHE A 111 22.19 9.12 -20.00
N GLY A 112 23.52 8.94 -20.06
CA GLY A 112 24.50 9.99 -19.76
C GLY A 112 25.01 9.98 -18.32
N ASP A 113 25.53 11.14 -17.86
CA ASP A 113 26.22 11.26 -16.57
C ASP A 113 25.34 11.82 -15.43
N TYR A 114 24.04 12.01 -15.68
CA TYR A 114 23.08 12.53 -14.70
C TYR A 114 22.44 11.38 -13.93
N PRO A 115 22.11 11.55 -12.64
CA PRO A 115 21.41 10.54 -11.85
C PRO A 115 19.89 10.63 -12.00
N LEU A 116 19.21 9.55 -11.64
CA LEU A 116 17.86 9.61 -11.11
C LEU A 116 17.92 10.25 -9.72
N VAL A 117 17.16 11.32 -9.49
CA VAL A 117 17.11 12.04 -8.22
C VAL A 117 15.86 11.60 -7.45
N PHE A 118 16.06 10.94 -6.32
CA PHE A 118 14.99 10.45 -5.45
C PHE A 118 14.86 11.32 -4.21
N ALA A 119 13.62 11.47 -3.72
CA ALA A 119 13.34 11.94 -2.38
C ALA A 119 13.89 10.96 -1.32
N SER A 120 13.75 11.33 -0.04
CA SER A 120 14.06 10.40 1.04
C SER A 120 13.30 9.08 0.86
N ASN A 121 14.03 7.97 0.87
CA ASN A 121 13.46 6.64 0.71
C ASN A 121 13.27 5.91 2.05
N LEU A 122 13.37 6.62 3.19
CA LEU A 122 13.21 6.04 4.54
C LEU A 122 11.94 5.20 4.68
N TYR A 123 10.83 5.71 4.14
CA TYR A 123 9.50 5.11 4.25
C TYR A 123 8.98 4.59 2.90
N THR A 124 9.80 4.62 1.86
CA THR A 124 9.42 4.14 0.52
C THR A 124 9.81 2.68 0.35
N ASP A 125 8.85 1.84 0.00
CA ASP A 125 9.03 0.42 -0.31
C ASP A 125 8.85 0.11 -1.82
N LYS A 126 8.65 1.15 -2.63
CA LYS A 126 8.39 1.05 -4.08
C LYS A 126 9.57 1.47 -4.96
N GLY A 127 9.58 0.95 -6.19
CA GLY A 127 10.53 1.31 -7.26
C GLY A 127 12.01 1.08 -6.92
N VAL A 128 12.91 1.71 -7.67
CA VAL A 128 14.38 1.60 -7.46
C VAL A 128 14.80 2.04 -6.06
N ALA A 129 14.13 3.06 -5.49
CA ALA A 129 14.38 3.56 -4.14
C ALA A 129 14.19 2.50 -3.04
N SER A 130 13.46 1.42 -3.32
CA SER A 130 13.20 0.33 -2.37
C SER A 130 14.33 -0.69 -2.26
N ILE A 131 15.22 -0.79 -3.25
CA ILE A 131 16.31 -1.77 -3.28
C ILE A 131 17.69 -1.16 -3.03
N VAL A 132 17.75 0.16 -2.84
CA VAL A 132 18.95 0.91 -2.47
C VAL A 132 18.95 1.26 -0.97
N PRO A 133 20.12 1.55 -0.37
CA PRO A 133 20.23 1.94 1.03
C PRO A 133 19.29 3.08 1.44
N LYS A 134 18.76 3.00 2.66
CA LYS A 134 17.82 3.99 3.19
C LYS A 134 18.54 5.28 3.59
N ARG A 135 18.08 6.43 3.11
CA ARG A 135 18.66 7.77 3.35
C ARG A 135 17.60 8.86 3.53
N LYS A 136 17.89 9.76 4.47
CA LYS A 136 17.09 10.96 4.77
C LYS A 136 17.26 12.08 3.76
N SER A 137 18.46 12.22 3.21
CA SER A 137 18.84 13.30 2.30
C SER A 137 18.25 13.21 0.90
N GLY A 138 17.53 12.13 0.58
CA GLY A 138 17.34 11.69 -0.80
C GLY A 138 18.60 11.01 -1.37
N LEU A 139 18.47 10.50 -2.60
CA LEU A 139 19.46 9.67 -3.26
C LEU A 139 19.65 10.09 -4.73
N LEU A 140 20.90 10.01 -5.18
CA LEU A 140 21.28 10.07 -6.59
C LEU A 140 21.61 8.66 -7.05
N VAL A 141 20.93 8.16 -8.08
CA VAL A 141 21.09 6.77 -8.53
C VAL A 141 21.38 6.71 -10.02
N TRP A 142 22.35 5.88 -10.39
CA TRP A 142 22.64 5.46 -11.76
C TRP A 142 22.46 3.95 -11.86
N CYS A 143 21.94 3.48 -12.98
CA CYS A 143 21.61 2.07 -13.18
C CYS A 143 22.35 1.50 -14.40
N GLN A 144 22.76 0.23 -14.30
CA GLN A 144 23.13 -0.63 -15.42
C GLN A 144 22.09 -1.77 -15.46
N ILE A 145 21.25 -1.77 -16.49
CA ILE A 145 20.08 -2.63 -16.60
C ILE A 145 20.34 -3.80 -17.55
N ASP A 146 20.09 -5.03 -17.07
CA ASP A 146 19.94 -6.22 -17.91
C ASP A 146 18.58 -6.17 -18.62
N ASN A 147 18.49 -5.32 -19.65
CA ASN A 147 17.24 -5.05 -20.36
C ASN A 147 16.64 -6.30 -21.04
N GLU A 148 17.48 -7.27 -21.40
CA GLU A 148 17.02 -8.54 -21.98
C GLU A 148 16.53 -9.55 -20.93
N ARG A 149 16.69 -9.23 -19.64
CA ARG A 149 16.30 -10.06 -18.50
C ARG A 149 16.97 -11.44 -18.53
N LYS A 150 18.20 -11.50 -19.02
CA LYS A 150 18.95 -12.77 -19.21
C LYS A 150 19.23 -13.45 -17.88
N THR A 151 19.60 -12.67 -16.86
CA THR A 151 19.88 -13.18 -15.52
C THR A 151 18.63 -13.72 -14.84
N ASP A 152 17.53 -12.97 -14.89
CA ASP A 152 16.23 -13.41 -14.38
C ASP A 152 15.75 -14.71 -15.06
N LYS A 153 15.84 -14.79 -16.40
CA LYS A 153 15.48 -16.00 -17.16
C LYS A 153 16.34 -17.22 -16.83
N GLN A 154 17.60 -17.02 -16.46
CA GLN A 154 18.53 -18.09 -16.11
C GLN A 154 18.25 -18.67 -14.72
N PHE A 155 17.98 -17.81 -13.74
CA PHE A 155 17.95 -18.21 -12.33
C PHE A 155 16.55 -18.39 -11.77
N ILE A 156 15.52 -17.86 -12.43
CA ILE A 156 14.18 -17.81 -11.86
C ILE A 156 13.17 -18.51 -12.78
N SER A 157 12.63 -19.62 -12.29
CA SER A 157 11.64 -20.44 -12.99
C SER A 157 10.21 -19.90 -12.87
N SER A 158 9.29 -20.48 -13.67
CA SER A 158 7.85 -20.20 -13.60
C SER A 158 7.18 -20.75 -12.33
N THR A 159 7.79 -21.76 -11.71
CA THR A 159 7.36 -22.35 -10.43
C THR A 159 8.38 -22.03 -9.34
N VAL A 160 7.93 -21.95 -8.09
CA VAL A 160 8.82 -21.72 -6.93
C VAL A 160 9.80 -22.87 -6.79
N SER A 161 11.10 -22.59 -6.93
CA SER A 161 12.21 -23.54 -6.73
C SER A 161 12.90 -23.34 -5.38
N LYS A 162 13.71 -24.32 -4.94
CA LYS A 162 14.54 -24.18 -3.73
C LYS A 162 15.55 -23.05 -3.88
N GLU A 163 16.08 -22.88 -5.08
CA GLU A 163 16.99 -21.81 -5.45
C GLU A 163 16.34 -20.43 -5.26
N MET A 164 15.09 -20.26 -5.72
CA MET A 164 14.34 -19.02 -5.52
C MET A 164 14.11 -18.73 -4.03
N LEU A 165 13.74 -19.74 -3.25
CA LEU A 165 13.55 -19.58 -1.80
C LEU A 165 14.87 -19.25 -1.08
N ALA A 166 16.00 -19.79 -1.53
CA ALA A 166 17.31 -19.47 -0.99
C ALA A 166 17.72 -18.00 -1.27
N ILE A 167 17.44 -17.51 -2.47
CA ILE A 167 17.65 -16.09 -2.84
C ILE A 167 16.73 -15.16 -2.03
N GLN A 168 15.44 -15.50 -1.94
CA GLN A 168 14.45 -14.75 -1.15
C GLN A 168 14.89 -14.65 0.31
N GLN A 169 15.28 -15.78 0.92
CA GLN A 169 15.75 -15.82 2.30
C GLN A 169 16.92 -14.87 2.52
N LEU A 170 17.96 -14.94 1.67
CA LEU A 170 19.14 -14.07 1.79
C LEU A 170 18.78 -12.58 1.70
N THR A 171 17.95 -12.21 0.73
CA THR A 171 17.62 -10.79 0.52
C THR A 171 16.69 -10.24 1.61
N MET A 172 15.73 -11.04 2.08
CA MET A 172 14.87 -10.66 3.21
C MET A 172 15.66 -10.51 4.52
N GLU A 173 16.53 -11.47 4.85
CA GLU A 173 17.29 -11.46 6.11
C GLU A 173 18.31 -10.32 6.18
N TRP A 174 18.97 -9.99 5.06
CA TRP A 174 20.14 -9.11 5.07
C TRP A 174 19.94 -7.76 4.38
N LEU A 175 19.00 -7.66 3.44
CA LEU A 175 18.71 -6.43 2.69
C LEU A 175 17.35 -5.82 3.05
N GLY A 176 16.50 -6.56 3.77
CA GLY A 176 15.18 -6.09 4.20
C GLY A 176 14.13 -6.04 3.09
N PHE A 177 14.36 -6.69 1.95
CA PHE A 177 13.39 -6.79 0.87
C PHE A 177 13.49 -8.14 0.13
N ASP A 178 12.39 -8.55 -0.49
CA ASP A 178 12.32 -9.76 -1.30
C ASP A 178 12.67 -9.48 -2.76
N ILE A 179 13.86 -9.89 -3.21
CA ILE A 179 14.27 -9.71 -4.61
C ILE A 179 13.46 -10.59 -5.59
N ILE A 180 12.88 -11.70 -5.14
CA ILE A 180 12.02 -12.56 -5.96
C ILE A 180 10.68 -11.88 -6.24
N GLN A 181 10.25 -10.98 -5.36
CA GLN A 181 9.15 -10.06 -5.65
C GLN A 181 9.59 -8.88 -6.52
N LYS A 182 10.88 -8.60 -6.62
CA LYS A 182 11.42 -7.44 -7.34
C LYS A 182 12.27 -7.90 -8.53
N ARG A 183 11.74 -8.84 -9.32
CA ARG A 183 12.48 -9.57 -10.40
C ARG A 183 13.04 -8.65 -11.48
N GLU A 184 12.43 -7.50 -11.68
CA GLU A 184 12.90 -6.44 -12.58
C GLU A 184 14.27 -5.86 -12.18
N HIS A 185 14.69 -6.07 -10.93
CA HIS A 185 16.00 -5.67 -10.45
C HIS A 185 17.06 -6.78 -10.57
N ILE A 186 16.67 -8.02 -10.87
CA ILE A 186 17.59 -9.14 -11.05
C ILE A 186 18.39 -8.96 -12.35
N GLY A 187 19.70 -9.07 -12.23
CA GLY A 187 20.69 -8.81 -13.27
C GLY A 187 21.25 -7.38 -13.23
N ASN A 188 20.64 -6.46 -12.48
CA ASN A 188 21.00 -5.05 -12.55
C ASN A 188 22.08 -4.66 -11.53
N ILE A 189 22.78 -3.57 -11.84
CA ILE A 189 23.76 -2.93 -10.96
C ILE A 189 23.32 -1.48 -10.73
N TYR A 190 23.31 -1.05 -9.48
CA TYR A 190 22.98 0.32 -9.09
C TYR A 190 24.19 1.00 -8.48
N LEU A 191 24.47 2.23 -8.90
CA LEU A 191 25.38 3.13 -8.22
C LEU A 191 24.54 4.15 -7.49
N SER A 192 24.59 4.15 -6.17
CA SER A 192 23.82 5.03 -5.30
C SER A 192 24.77 6.00 -4.62
N ALA A 193 24.38 7.26 -4.54
CA ALA A 193 25.11 8.27 -3.81
C ALA A 193 24.13 9.13 -3.00
N PRO A 194 24.35 9.28 -1.69
CA PRO A 194 23.56 10.19 -0.87
C PRO A 194 23.87 11.64 -1.24
N ASN A 195 22.97 12.58 -0.91
CA ASN A 195 23.16 13.97 -1.28
C ASN A 195 24.48 14.51 -0.67
N PRO A 196 25.39 15.10 -1.45
CA PRO A 196 26.70 15.50 -0.94
C PRO A 196 26.71 16.83 -0.17
N TYR A 197 25.65 17.64 -0.26
CA TYR A 197 25.59 18.99 0.32
C TYR A 197 24.98 18.98 1.73
N PHE A 198 23.99 18.14 1.97
CA PHE A 198 23.28 18.07 3.26
C PHE A 198 22.89 16.64 3.64
N ARG A 199 22.63 16.44 4.94
CA ARG A 199 22.14 15.16 5.51
C ARG A 199 20.62 15.07 5.49
N GLU A 200 19.95 16.19 5.68
CA GLU A 200 18.49 16.27 5.79
C GLU A 200 18.04 17.71 5.53
N VAL A 201 16.89 17.86 4.91
CA VAL A 201 16.17 19.12 4.82
C VAL A 201 14.81 18.90 5.46
N GLU A 202 14.62 19.52 6.62
CA GLU A 202 13.34 19.55 7.31
C GLU A 202 12.54 20.75 6.78
N MET A 203 11.28 20.53 6.44
CA MET A 203 10.38 21.60 6.00
C MET A 203 9.07 21.53 6.78
N SER A 204 8.56 22.68 7.20
CA SER A 204 7.26 22.79 7.86
C SER A 204 6.49 24.01 7.35
N LEU A 205 5.17 23.87 7.28
CA LEU A 205 4.29 24.94 6.83
C LEU A 205 4.12 26.01 7.91
N SER A 206 4.15 27.27 7.52
CA SER A 206 3.77 28.43 8.34
C SER A 206 2.51 29.06 7.77
N THR A 207 1.46 29.19 8.59
CA THR A 207 0.21 29.85 8.20
C THR A 207 0.21 31.34 8.53
N ASN A 208 1.05 31.78 9.48
CA ASN A 208 1.22 33.18 9.86
C ASN A 208 2.66 33.47 10.34
N PRO A 209 3.52 34.13 9.55
CA PRO A 209 3.30 34.55 8.16
C PRO A 209 3.17 33.34 7.20
N THR A 210 2.45 33.51 6.09
CA THR A 210 2.27 32.44 5.09
C THR A 210 3.59 32.11 4.40
N GLY A 211 4.05 30.87 4.54
CA GLY A 211 5.33 30.46 4.01
C GLY A 211 5.75 29.06 4.43
N VAL A 212 7.00 28.70 4.14
CA VAL A 212 7.57 27.41 4.51
C VAL A 212 8.85 27.64 5.29
N PHE A 213 8.88 27.17 6.53
CA PHE A 213 10.10 27.06 7.30
C PHE A 213 10.93 25.92 6.74
N TYR A 214 12.23 26.16 6.63
CA TYR A 214 13.18 25.14 6.26
C TYR A 214 14.32 25.11 7.27
N LYS A 215 14.88 23.92 7.46
CA LYS A 215 16.10 23.69 8.23
C LYS A 215 16.93 22.63 7.52
N ILE A 216 18.16 23.00 7.19
CA ILE A 216 19.13 22.19 6.46
C ILE A 216 20.16 21.71 7.46
N LEU A 217 20.21 20.40 7.66
CA LEU A 217 21.28 19.75 8.41
C LEU A 217 22.45 19.53 7.46
N THR A 218 23.45 20.39 7.51
CA THR A 218 24.60 20.35 6.59
C THR A 218 25.52 19.16 6.88
N ARG A 219 26.31 18.77 5.86
CA ARG A 219 27.47 17.88 6.08
C ARG A 219 28.63 18.66 6.71
N LYS A 220 29.68 17.99 7.19
CA LYS A 220 30.83 18.56 7.94
C LYS A 220 31.65 19.68 7.22
N LYS A 221 31.20 20.20 6.07
CA LYS A 221 31.77 21.37 5.36
C LYS A 221 30.89 22.61 5.55
N ASN A 222 31.46 23.79 5.28
CA ASN A 222 30.72 25.05 5.26
C ASN A 222 29.48 24.93 4.37
N PHE A 223 28.37 25.55 4.78
CA PHE A 223 27.15 25.61 4.00
C PHE A 223 27.44 26.23 2.62
N GLU A 224 27.07 25.50 1.57
CA GLU A 224 27.05 26.02 0.21
C GLU A 224 25.63 26.50 -0.10
N PRO A 225 25.45 27.73 -0.62
CA PRO A 225 24.12 28.22 -0.98
C PRO A 225 23.40 27.27 -1.95
N LEU A 226 22.09 27.12 -1.77
CA LEU A 226 21.25 26.25 -2.59
C LEU A 226 20.14 27.06 -3.27
N LYS A 227 19.53 26.49 -4.32
CA LYS A 227 18.36 27.08 -4.99
C LYS A 227 17.16 26.17 -4.78
N PHE A 228 16.12 26.66 -4.12
CA PHE A 228 14.88 25.92 -3.89
C PHE A 228 13.85 26.37 -4.93
N ARG A 229 13.49 25.49 -5.87
CA ARG A 229 12.35 25.71 -6.76
C ARG A 229 11.11 25.11 -6.12
N ILE A 230 10.18 25.97 -5.75
CA ILE A 230 8.89 25.60 -5.17
C ILE A 230 7.85 25.61 -6.27
N ILE A 231 7.15 24.48 -6.41
CA ILE A 231 6.04 24.31 -7.34
C ILE A 231 4.78 23.97 -6.50
N ASP A 232 3.79 24.85 -6.51
CA ASP A 232 2.48 24.61 -5.88
C ASP A 232 1.43 24.35 -6.94
N LYS A 233 0.71 23.24 -6.82
CA LYS A 233 -0.34 22.82 -7.75
C LYS A 233 -1.72 22.88 -7.10
N HIS A 234 -2.68 23.50 -7.79
CA HIS A 234 -4.08 23.59 -7.40
C HIS A 234 -4.91 22.79 -8.40
N GLY A 235 -5.08 21.49 -8.14
CA GLY A 235 -5.60 20.55 -9.14
C GLY A 235 -4.60 20.41 -10.28
N ASP A 236 -5.06 20.62 -11.51
CA ASP A 236 -4.22 20.52 -12.72
C ASP A 236 -3.46 21.82 -13.05
N ALA A 237 -3.70 22.90 -12.29
CA ALA A 237 -3.07 24.20 -12.52
C ALA A 237 -1.85 24.42 -11.61
N ILE A 238 -0.84 25.14 -12.12
CA ILE A 238 0.31 25.59 -11.34
C ILE A 238 -0.01 26.98 -10.75
N ALA A 239 -0.15 27.05 -9.43
CA ALA A 239 -0.42 28.29 -8.71
C ALA A 239 0.87 29.07 -8.39
N LEU A 240 1.99 28.36 -8.25
CA LEU A 240 3.30 28.95 -8.02
C LEU A 240 4.39 28.06 -8.65
N ASP A 241 5.35 28.69 -9.33
CA ASP A 241 6.61 28.09 -9.74
C ASP A 241 7.70 29.16 -9.60
N LYS A 242 8.45 29.11 -8.50
CA LYS A 242 9.47 30.12 -8.18
C LYS A 242 10.72 29.51 -7.57
N ILE A 243 11.86 30.11 -7.90
CA ILE A 243 13.17 29.75 -7.34
C ILE A 243 13.53 30.76 -6.24
N PHE A 244 13.97 30.24 -5.10
CA PHE A 244 14.45 30.99 -3.95
C PHE A 244 15.92 30.65 -3.68
N GLU A 245 16.77 31.67 -3.52
CA GLU A 245 18.15 31.47 -3.08
C GLU A 245 18.19 31.24 -1.57
N ILE A 246 18.80 30.14 -1.15
CA ILE A 246 18.95 29.74 0.24
C ILE A 246 20.40 29.95 0.65
N LYS A 247 20.64 30.96 1.50
CA LYS A 247 21.97 31.38 1.96
C LYS A 247 22.27 30.99 3.41
N ASP A 248 21.25 30.60 4.14
CA ASP A 248 21.31 30.22 5.55
C ASP A 248 20.81 28.78 5.75
N ASN A 249 21.29 28.13 6.81
CA ASN A 249 20.89 26.75 7.14
C ASN A 249 19.43 26.64 7.62
N ALA A 250 18.81 27.74 8.03
CA ALA A 250 17.41 27.74 8.42
C ALA A 250 16.79 29.10 8.12
N GLY A 251 15.51 29.11 7.80
CA GLY A 251 14.82 30.33 7.47
C GLY A 251 13.36 30.10 7.10
N LEU A 252 12.72 31.18 6.68
CA LEU A 252 11.34 31.19 6.20
C LEU A 252 11.32 31.65 4.74
N ILE A 253 10.74 30.83 3.88
CA ILE A 253 10.39 31.22 2.51
C ILE A 253 8.96 31.73 2.53
N THR A 254 8.76 33.03 2.35
CA THR A 254 7.42 33.63 2.30
C THR A 254 6.72 33.27 0.99
N LEU A 255 5.48 32.79 1.09
CA LEU A 255 4.67 32.40 -0.06
C LEU A 255 3.48 33.36 -0.23
N PRO A 256 3.02 33.60 -1.47
CA PRO A 256 1.91 34.52 -1.74
C PRO A 256 0.54 33.99 -1.30
N HIS A 257 0.42 32.69 -1.04
CA HIS A 257 -0.79 32.01 -0.59
C HIS A 257 -0.41 30.72 0.17
N GLU A 258 -1.38 30.15 0.88
CA GLU A 258 -1.20 28.85 1.54
C GLU A 258 -1.03 27.75 0.46
N PRO A 259 0.07 26.98 0.49
CA PRO A 259 0.34 25.97 -0.52
C PRO A 259 -0.63 24.78 -0.38
N HIS A 260 -1.00 24.16 -1.50
CA HIS A 260 -1.97 23.05 -1.55
C HIS A 260 -1.28 21.71 -1.82
N LEU A 261 -0.65 21.53 -2.99
CA LEU A 261 0.15 20.37 -3.35
C LEU A 261 1.57 20.86 -3.68
N PHE A 262 2.46 20.67 -2.73
CA PHE A 262 3.74 21.39 -2.65
C PHE A 262 4.92 20.47 -3.00
N GLU A 263 5.54 20.73 -4.15
CA GLU A 263 6.77 20.06 -4.59
C GLU A 263 7.96 21.01 -4.41
N VAL A 264 9.06 20.50 -3.86
CA VAL A 264 10.32 21.26 -3.79
C VAL A 264 11.40 20.53 -4.54
N ARG A 265 12.03 21.24 -5.47
CA ARG A 265 13.25 20.79 -6.14
C ARG A 265 14.42 21.61 -5.63
N ILE A 266 15.48 20.92 -5.22
CA ILE A 266 16.68 21.56 -4.68
C ILE A 266 17.79 21.42 -5.70
N TYR A 267 18.37 22.56 -6.08
CA TYR A 267 19.46 22.66 -7.02
C TYR A 267 20.73 23.19 -6.33
N ASN A 268 21.89 22.76 -6.82
CA ASN A 268 23.17 23.36 -6.44
C ASN A 268 23.40 24.68 -7.21
N GLN A 269 24.58 25.29 -7.04
CA GLN A 269 24.94 26.55 -7.73
C GLN A 269 25.10 26.38 -9.25
N ASP A 270 25.44 25.17 -9.71
CA ASP A 270 25.58 24.79 -11.13
C ASP A 270 24.23 24.50 -11.82
N ASP A 271 23.09 24.70 -11.13
CA ASP A 271 21.74 24.35 -11.59
C ASP A 271 21.51 22.85 -11.83
N ASP A 272 22.34 21.98 -11.24
CA ASP A 272 22.10 20.54 -11.19
C ASP A 272 21.05 20.21 -10.12
N LEU A 273 20.05 19.41 -10.48
CA LEU A 273 19.03 18.91 -9.53
C LEU A 273 19.68 17.87 -8.61
N ILE A 274 19.68 18.14 -7.30
CA ILE A 274 20.38 17.29 -6.31
C ILE A 274 19.44 16.65 -5.28
N ALA A 275 18.22 17.15 -5.13
CA ALA A 275 17.19 16.51 -4.32
C ALA A 275 15.80 16.97 -4.74
N VAL A 276 14.82 16.14 -4.39
CA VAL A 276 13.40 16.43 -4.54
C VAL A 276 12.70 16.12 -3.22
N HIS A 277 11.76 16.97 -2.83
CA HIS A 277 10.75 16.65 -1.84
C HIS A 277 9.46 16.45 -2.61
N GLU A 278 9.03 15.18 -2.71
CA GLU A 278 7.77 14.79 -3.32
C GLU A 278 6.59 15.47 -2.59
N PRO A 279 5.41 15.58 -3.24
CA PRO A 279 4.30 16.36 -2.73
C PRO A 279 3.91 15.97 -1.30
N ALA A 280 4.41 16.74 -0.33
CA ALA A 280 4.03 16.57 1.05
C ALA A 280 2.71 17.33 1.23
N THR A 281 1.60 16.60 1.31
CA THR A 281 0.49 17.10 2.11
C THR A 281 1.00 17.16 3.53
N PHE A 282 1.42 18.33 4.01
CA PHE A 282 1.68 18.52 5.44
C PHE A 282 0.51 17.89 6.22
N ILE A 283 0.80 17.20 7.32
CA ILE A 283 -0.25 16.62 8.18
C ILE A 283 -1.12 17.78 8.66
N ARG A 284 -2.27 18.00 8.00
CA ARG A 284 -3.21 19.10 8.27
C ARG A 284 -4.16 18.77 9.42
N SER A 285 -4.31 17.49 9.75
CA SER A 285 -5.28 17.01 10.72
C SER A 285 -4.80 15.73 11.40
N ILE A 286 -4.86 15.68 12.72
CA ILE A 286 -4.78 14.45 13.51
C ILE A 286 -6.22 14.13 13.94
N GLN A 287 -6.77 12.99 13.49
CA GLN A 287 -8.07 12.51 13.93
C GLN A 287 -7.88 11.64 15.17
N PHE A 288 -8.44 12.06 16.31
CA PHE A 288 -8.50 11.26 17.52
C PHE A 288 -9.89 10.62 17.63
N ASP A 289 -9.98 9.33 17.33
CA ASP A 289 -11.20 8.54 17.55
C ASP A 289 -11.08 7.84 18.91
N MET A 290 -11.65 8.44 19.96
CA MET A 290 -11.81 7.79 21.27
C MET A 290 -13.26 7.29 21.40
N SER A 291 -13.48 5.99 21.21
CA SER A 291 -14.78 5.35 21.46
C SER A 291 -14.79 4.68 22.84
N MET A 292 -15.83 4.96 23.64
CA MET A 292 -16.02 4.36 24.97
C MET A 292 -17.00 3.19 24.86
N LYS A 293 -16.56 1.98 25.25
CA LYS A 293 -17.37 0.74 25.30
C LYS A 293 -18.56 0.96 26.24
N GLN A 294 -19.78 0.78 25.74
CA GLN A 294 -21.02 1.02 26.48
C GLN A 294 -21.62 -0.25 27.07
N ALA A 295 -21.62 -1.36 26.34
CA ALA A 295 -22.21 -2.62 26.81
C ALA A 295 -21.71 -3.83 26.00
N ASP A 296 -21.79 -5.01 26.61
CA ASP A 296 -21.72 -6.31 25.94
C ASP A 296 -23.15 -6.81 25.68
N PHE A 297 -23.48 -7.06 24.42
CA PHE A 297 -24.81 -7.51 24.00
C PHE A 297 -24.80 -9.01 23.69
N HIS A 298 -25.56 -9.78 24.45
CA HIS A 298 -25.69 -11.22 24.30
C HIS A 298 -26.96 -11.55 23.51
N VAL A 299 -26.81 -12.21 22.36
CA VAL A 299 -27.92 -12.61 21.48
C VAL A 299 -28.01 -14.12 21.46
N LYS A 300 -29.15 -14.66 21.87
CA LYS A 300 -29.45 -16.10 21.79
C LYS A 300 -30.31 -16.36 20.57
N VAL A 301 -29.81 -17.21 19.67
CA VAL A 301 -30.54 -17.64 18.48
C VAL A 301 -30.78 -19.15 18.55
N ASP A 302 -32.04 -19.56 18.43
CA ASP A 302 -32.41 -20.96 18.26
C ASP A 302 -32.01 -21.43 16.85
N THR A 303 -31.10 -22.39 16.78
CA THR A 303 -30.73 -23.06 15.53
C THR A 303 -31.19 -24.52 15.56
N GLU A 304 -31.27 -25.18 14.40
CA GLU A 304 -31.65 -26.61 14.29
C GLU A 304 -30.75 -27.56 15.11
N LYS A 305 -29.58 -27.10 15.58
CA LYS A 305 -28.64 -27.84 16.43
C LYS A 305 -28.55 -27.31 17.87
N GLY A 306 -29.50 -26.50 18.31
CA GLY A 306 -29.59 -25.92 19.66
C GLY A 306 -29.29 -24.42 19.73
N ASN A 307 -29.42 -23.87 20.94
CA ASN A 307 -29.23 -22.44 21.23
C ASN A 307 -27.76 -22.01 21.05
N LYS A 308 -27.50 -21.01 20.18
CA LYS A 308 -26.19 -20.35 20.06
C LYS A 308 -26.24 -18.94 20.63
N GLU A 309 -25.29 -18.61 21.48
CA GLU A 309 -25.14 -17.29 22.10
C GLU A 309 -23.98 -16.52 21.44
N PHE A 310 -24.25 -15.30 20.96
CA PHE A 310 -23.28 -14.41 20.35
C PHE A 310 -23.09 -13.16 21.22
N VAL A 311 -21.83 -12.78 21.49
CA VAL A 311 -21.48 -11.57 22.25
C VAL A 311 -21.06 -10.48 21.27
N VAL A 312 -21.71 -9.31 21.35
CA VAL A 312 -21.45 -8.15 20.49
C VAL A 312 -21.15 -6.93 21.36
N GLU A 313 -19.94 -6.39 21.24
CA GLU A 313 -19.53 -5.19 21.96
C GLU A 313 -20.11 -3.93 21.29
N LYS A 314 -20.77 -3.06 22.06
CA LYS A 314 -21.39 -1.81 21.57
C LYS A 314 -20.64 -0.57 22.07
N PHE A 315 -20.47 0.42 21.20
CA PHE A 315 -19.74 1.66 21.47
C PHE A 315 -20.65 2.90 21.33
N SER A 316 -20.34 3.96 22.09
CA SER A 316 -21.06 5.25 22.08
C SER A 316 -20.84 6.07 20.80
N LYS A 317 -21.78 6.97 20.49
CA LYS A 317 -21.75 7.86 19.32
C LYS A 317 -20.57 8.84 19.42
N GLU A 318 -19.65 8.77 18.45
CA GLU A 318 -18.50 9.67 18.35
C GLU A 318 -18.93 11.12 18.03
N ARG A 319 -18.22 12.09 18.63
CA ARG A 319 -18.13 13.45 18.10
C ARG A 319 -16.72 13.60 17.52
N PRO A 320 -16.52 13.44 16.21
CA PRO A 320 -15.19 13.64 15.64
C PRO A 320 -14.83 15.12 15.73
N SER A 321 -13.74 15.46 16.41
CA SER A 321 -13.10 16.78 16.24
C SER A 321 -12.18 16.69 15.03
N VAL A 322 -12.66 17.14 13.88
CA VAL A 322 -11.85 17.25 12.66
C VAL A 322 -11.43 18.70 12.50
N VAL A 323 -10.13 18.96 12.50
CA VAL A 323 -9.59 20.25 12.05
C VAL A 323 -9.00 20.03 10.67
N GLY A 324 -9.67 20.53 9.62
CA GLY A 324 -9.23 20.44 8.22
C GLY A 324 -10.08 19.51 7.32
N LYS A 325 -10.17 19.80 6.02
CA LYS A 325 -10.91 18.99 5.03
C LYS A 325 -9.94 18.16 4.19
N THR A 326 -10.20 16.87 4.05
CA THR A 326 -9.50 15.96 3.13
C THR A 326 -10.17 15.94 1.75
N LYS A 327 -9.36 15.85 0.70
CA LYS A 327 -9.76 15.54 -0.68
C LYS A 327 -8.72 14.59 -1.30
N ASP A 328 -9.22 13.60 -2.02
CA ASP A 328 -8.42 12.66 -2.84
C ASP A 328 -8.18 13.21 -4.25
N PHE A 329 -7.01 12.94 -4.86
CA PHE A 329 -6.82 12.57 -6.28
C PHE A 329 -5.33 12.32 -6.72
N ASN A 330 -5.02 11.05 -7.06
CA ASN A 330 -4.49 10.41 -8.30
C ASN A 330 -3.33 10.99 -9.21
N PRO A 331 -2.67 10.18 -10.10
CA PRO A 331 -1.22 9.88 -10.11
C PRO A 331 -0.54 9.76 -11.51
N GLU A 332 0.58 10.43 -11.78
CA GLU A 332 1.33 10.22 -13.03
C GLU A 332 2.85 10.40 -12.85
N TYR A 333 3.80 9.73 -13.50
CA TYR A 333 3.88 8.60 -14.45
C TYR A 333 5.38 8.27 -14.57
N TYR A 334 5.83 7.05 -14.23
CA TYR A 334 7.03 6.45 -14.86
C TYR A 334 7.17 4.94 -14.54
N PHE A 335 6.99 4.50 -13.28
CA PHE A 335 7.21 3.09 -12.87
C PHE A 335 6.00 2.14 -13.03
N LYS A 336 4.94 2.56 -13.73
CA LYS A 336 3.60 1.97 -13.71
C LYS A 336 3.44 0.59 -14.38
N ASN A 337 4.53 -0.04 -14.86
CA ASN A 337 4.47 -1.33 -15.56
C ASN A 337 5.06 -2.53 -14.80
N ALA A 338 5.64 -2.33 -13.60
CA ALA A 338 6.08 -3.46 -12.74
C ALA A 338 5.04 -3.86 -11.67
N ASP A 339 4.15 -2.94 -11.25
CA ASP A 339 3.19 -3.18 -10.15
C ASP A 339 1.81 -3.74 -10.57
N LYS A 340 1.55 -3.96 -11.86
CA LYS A 340 0.23 -4.42 -12.35
C LYS A 340 -0.19 -5.78 -11.80
N GLU A 341 0.76 -6.66 -11.45
CA GLU A 341 0.44 -7.95 -10.83
C GLU A 341 0.10 -7.83 -9.34
N ARG A 342 0.45 -6.74 -8.64
CA ARG A 342 0.22 -6.56 -7.19
C ARG A 342 -0.88 -5.58 -6.80
N GLN A 343 -1.46 -4.86 -7.76
CA GLN A 343 -2.56 -3.92 -7.50
C GLN A 343 -3.70 -4.55 -6.68
N HIS A 344 -3.98 -5.84 -6.90
CA HIS A 344 -5.04 -6.53 -6.16
C HIS A 344 -4.75 -6.66 -4.65
N ILE A 345 -3.48 -6.65 -4.22
CA ILE A 345 -3.11 -6.70 -2.79
C ILE A 345 -3.43 -5.36 -2.13
N GLU A 346 -2.98 -4.26 -2.74
CA GLU A 346 -3.25 -2.90 -2.23
C GLU A 346 -4.75 -2.57 -2.25
N LEU A 347 -5.44 -2.97 -3.33
CA LEU A 347 -6.90 -2.83 -3.42
C LEU A 347 -7.61 -3.68 -2.37
N ALA A 348 -7.08 -4.85 -2.00
CA ALA A 348 -7.66 -5.68 -0.95
C ALA A 348 -7.46 -5.05 0.44
N GLU A 349 -6.28 -4.52 0.74
CA GLU A 349 -5.99 -3.79 1.99
C GLU A 349 -6.90 -2.57 2.16
N ARG A 350 -7.15 -1.82 1.08
CA ARG A 350 -8.06 -0.67 1.06
C ARG A 350 -9.53 -1.06 0.96
N LYS A 351 -9.84 -2.35 0.82
CA LYS A 351 -11.19 -2.89 0.59
C LYS A 351 -11.86 -2.28 -0.65
N GLU A 352 -11.06 -1.91 -1.63
CA GLU A 352 -11.51 -1.39 -2.92
C GLU A 352 -11.79 -2.51 -3.91
N PHE A 353 -11.02 -3.60 -3.86
CA PHE A 353 -11.30 -4.80 -4.63
C PHE A 353 -10.73 -6.02 -3.93
N ILE A 354 -11.57 -7.02 -3.67
CA ILE A 354 -11.16 -8.28 -3.06
C ILE A 354 -11.78 -9.40 -3.90
N PHE A 355 -10.94 -10.33 -4.37
CA PHE A 355 -11.38 -11.54 -5.08
C PHE A 355 -11.19 -12.75 -4.19
N TYR A 356 -12.26 -13.53 -4.02
CA TYR A 356 -12.23 -14.83 -3.38
C TYR A 356 -12.34 -15.88 -4.48
N SER A 357 -11.36 -16.78 -4.59
CA SER A 357 -11.35 -17.84 -5.60
C SER A 357 -12.38 -18.95 -5.36
N GLY A 358 -12.94 -19.01 -4.14
CA GLY A 358 -13.65 -20.19 -3.63
C GLY A 358 -12.68 -21.35 -3.36
N ALA A 359 -13.18 -22.39 -2.68
CA ALA A 359 -12.41 -23.58 -2.35
C ALA A 359 -13.23 -24.85 -2.57
N LYS A 360 -12.55 -25.93 -2.98
CA LYS A 360 -13.16 -27.26 -3.12
C LYS A 360 -13.12 -28.05 -1.82
N GLU A 361 -12.14 -27.80 -0.96
CA GLU A 361 -11.98 -28.50 0.31
C GLU A 361 -12.66 -27.75 1.47
N GLU A 362 -13.35 -28.50 2.33
CA GLU A 362 -14.18 -27.95 3.41
C GLU A 362 -13.40 -27.09 4.44
N PRO A 363 -12.15 -27.42 4.85
CA PRO A 363 -11.38 -26.59 5.77
C PRO A 363 -11.02 -25.22 5.18
N GLU A 364 -10.63 -25.20 3.90
CA GLU A 364 -10.25 -23.98 3.20
C GLU A 364 -11.48 -23.11 2.93
N LYS A 365 -12.59 -23.73 2.53
CA LYS A 365 -13.89 -23.08 2.36
C LYS A 365 -14.38 -22.40 3.64
N THR A 366 -14.22 -23.07 4.78
CA THR A 366 -14.57 -22.49 6.10
C THR A 366 -13.71 -21.27 6.42
N LYS A 367 -12.40 -21.33 6.15
CA LYS A 367 -11.48 -20.21 6.37
C LYS A 367 -11.80 -19.01 5.47
N LEU A 368 -12.05 -19.25 4.18
CA LEU A 368 -12.43 -18.21 3.23
C LEU A 368 -13.74 -17.55 3.62
N LYS A 369 -14.73 -18.34 4.07
CA LYS A 369 -16.02 -17.84 4.55
C LYS A 369 -15.88 -16.94 5.78
N GLU A 370 -15.06 -17.32 6.77
CA GLU A 370 -14.87 -16.48 7.95
C GLU A 370 -14.10 -15.19 7.62
N ASN A 371 -13.09 -15.27 6.74
CA ASN A 371 -12.38 -14.09 6.25
C ASN A 371 -13.35 -13.12 5.54
N ALA A 372 -14.14 -13.62 4.61
CA ALA A 372 -15.20 -12.89 3.93
C ALA A 372 -16.14 -12.16 4.90
N LYS A 373 -16.60 -12.88 5.93
CA LYS A 373 -17.47 -12.32 6.97
C LYS A 373 -16.78 -11.22 7.76
N SER A 374 -15.51 -11.41 8.14
CA SER A 374 -14.72 -10.39 8.82
C SER A 374 -14.61 -9.12 7.97
N ILE A 375 -14.31 -9.24 6.68
CA ILE A 375 -14.19 -8.09 5.78
C ILE A 375 -15.51 -7.33 5.64
N ILE A 376 -16.63 -8.05 5.45
CA ILE A 376 -17.96 -7.41 5.39
C ILE A 376 -18.26 -6.70 6.71
N ARG A 377 -18.00 -7.34 7.86
CA ARG A 377 -18.16 -6.73 9.19
C ARG A 377 -17.31 -5.49 9.33
N GLU A 378 -16.10 -5.47 8.81
CA GLU A 378 -15.25 -4.28 8.82
C GLU A 378 -15.79 -3.16 7.92
N ILE A 379 -16.34 -3.49 6.73
CA ILE A 379 -16.94 -2.51 5.82
C ILE A 379 -18.14 -1.83 6.50
N ILE A 380 -19.09 -2.61 7.04
CA ILE A 380 -20.30 -2.07 7.67
C ILE A 380 -20.00 -1.28 8.95
N ASN A 381 -18.92 -1.62 9.66
CA ASN A 381 -18.49 -0.90 10.86
C ASN A 381 -17.88 0.48 10.58
N ASN A 382 -17.59 0.81 9.32
CA ASN A 382 -17.19 2.15 8.94
C ASN A 382 -18.37 3.13 8.83
N ALA A 383 -19.63 2.65 8.92
CA ALA A 383 -20.80 3.50 8.87
C ALA A 383 -20.87 4.43 10.09
N LYS A 384 -21.04 5.73 9.85
CA LYS A 384 -21.14 6.75 10.90
C LYS A 384 -22.58 7.16 11.18
N ASP A 385 -23.41 7.22 10.15
CA ASP A 385 -24.80 7.70 10.25
C ASP A 385 -25.79 6.67 9.69
N THR A 386 -25.58 6.21 8.46
CA THR A 386 -26.52 5.30 7.79
C THR A 386 -25.80 4.15 7.08
N CYS A 387 -26.37 2.94 7.21
CA CYS A 387 -25.92 1.76 6.47
C CYS A 387 -27.10 1.15 5.70
N TYR A 388 -26.93 0.92 4.39
CA TYR A 388 -27.85 0.11 3.60
C TYR A 388 -27.23 -1.26 3.31
N LEU A 389 -27.98 -2.33 3.59
CA LEU A 389 -27.66 -3.69 3.19
C LEU A 389 -28.70 -4.15 2.16
N CYS A 390 -28.25 -4.31 0.92
CA CYS A 390 -29.10 -4.67 -0.20
C CYS A 390 -28.72 -6.07 -0.68
N ASP A 391 -29.55 -7.07 -0.36
CA ASP A 391 -29.43 -8.43 -0.89
C ASP A 391 -30.84 -9.00 -1.05
N PRO A 392 -31.23 -9.46 -2.25
CA PRO A 392 -32.51 -10.10 -2.48
C PRO A 392 -32.75 -11.36 -1.63
N TYR A 393 -31.69 -11.97 -1.08
CA TYR A 393 -31.76 -13.22 -0.32
C TYR A 393 -31.42 -13.04 1.17
N PHE A 394 -31.46 -11.81 1.69
CA PHE A 394 -31.04 -11.51 3.06
C PHE A 394 -31.93 -12.22 4.09
N SER A 395 -31.38 -13.12 4.90
CA SER A 395 -32.13 -13.92 5.87
C SER A 395 -32.10 -13.34 7.28
N SER A 396 -32.91 -13.89 8.17
CA SER A 396 -32.87 -13.61 9.62
C SER A 396 -31.50 -13.90 10.24
N MET A 397 -30.79 -14.92 9.74
CA MET A 397 -29.42 -15.22 10.18
C MET A 397 -28.41 -14.17 9.70
N ASP A 398 -28.55 -13.65 8.48
CA ASP A 398 -27.68 -12.60 7.96
C ASP A 398 -27.81 -11.29 8.76
N ILE A 399 -29.00 -11.00 9.30
CA ILE A 399 -29.22 -9.87 10.22
C ILE A 399 -28.37 -10.02 11.49
N VAL A 400 -28.37 -11.21 12.11
CA VAL A 400 -27.56 -11.46 13.31
C VAL A 400 -26.06 -11.47 12.98
N GLU A 401 -25.71 -12.02 11.82
CA GLU A 401 -24.32 -12.20 11.42
C GLU A 401 -23.64 -10.89 10.97
N PHE A 402 -24.41 -9.95 10.40
CA PHE A 402 -23.88 -8.70 9.86
C PHE A 402 -24.49 -7.47 10.54
N ALA A 403 -25.81 -7.27 10.43
CA ALA A 403 -26.44 -6.05 10.92
C ALA A 403 -26.22 -5.84 12.44
N PHE A 404 -26.32 -6.90 13.25
CA PHE A 404 -26.07 -6.81 14.69
C PHE A 404 -24.61 -6.48 15.02
N GLN A 405 -23.68 -6.86 14.14
CA GLN A 405 -22.23 -6.63 14.31
C GLN A 405 -21.81 -5.19 14.05
N ILE A 406 -22.73 -4.30 13.64
CA ILE A 406 -22.49 -2.87 13.56
C ILE A 406 -22.34 -2.33 15.00
N LYS A 407 -21.11 -1.92 15.32
CA LYS A 407 -20.64 -1.52 16.65
C LYS A 407 -21.12 -0.12 17.06
N ASN A 408 -21.21 0.78 16.08
CA ASN A 408 -21.72 2.13 16.30
C ASN A 408 -23.23 2.07 16.56
N SER A 409 -23.60 2.22 17.82
CA SER A 409 -25.00 2.16 18.30
C SER A 409 -25.88 3.28 17.75
N GLY A 410 -25.33 4.32 17.12
CA GLY A 410 -26.09 5.43 16.56
C GLY A 410 -26.48 5.30 15.09
N VAL A 411 -26.01 4.25 14.39
CA VAL A 411 -26.23 4.08 12.94
C VAL A 411 -27.67 3.61 12.67
N LYS A 412 -28.33 4.24 11.68
CA LYS A 412 -29.57 3.72 11.11
C LYS A 412 -29.26 2.60 10.12
N ILE A 413 -29.80 1.41 10.36
CA ILE A 413 -29.54 0.23 9.54
C ILE A 413 -30.77 -0.04 8.68
N ASN A 414 -30.62 0.09 7.37
CA ASN A 414 -31.69 -0.07 6.40
C ASN A 414 -31.40 -1.31 5.56
N ILE A 415 -32.34 -2.26 5.52
CA ILE A 415 -32.16 -3.50 4.75
C ILE A 415 -33.19 -3.54 3.64
N LEU A 416 -32.73 -3.78 2.42
CA LEU A 416 -33.60 -3.91 1.24
C LEU A 416 -33.51 -5.34 0.71
N ASN A 417 -34.67 -5.99 0.66
CA ASN A 417 -34.81 -7.40 0.34
C ASN A 417 -35.88 -7.60 -0.75
N SER A 418 -36.08 -8.83 -1.25
CA SER A 418 -37.00 -9.10 -2.36
C SER A 418 -38.15 -10.04 -2.00
N LYS A 419 -39.36 -9.73 -2.45
CA LYS A 419 -40.55 -10.57 -2.23
C LYS A 419 -40.43 -11.92 -2.94
N GLU A 420 -39.71 -11.98 -4.06
CA GLU A 420 -39.54 -13.22 -4.84
C GLU A 420 -38.63 -14.24 -4.14
N ALA A 421 -37.73 -13.78 -3.27
CA ALA A 421 -36.68 -14.60 -2.67
C ALA A 421 -36.87 -14.85 -1.17
N VAL A 422 -37.79 -14.15 -0.50
CA VAL A 422 -38.10 -14.30 0.92
C VAL A 422 -39.48 -14.92 1.11
N SER A 423 -39.54 -16.09 1.75
CA SER A 423 -40.81 -16.73 2.12
C SER A 423 -41.51 -15.97 3.26
N LYS A 424 -42.83 -16.14 3.39
CA LYS A 424 -43.59 -15.55 4.52
C LYS A 424 -43.09 -16.04 5.88
N GLU A 425 -42.65 -17.30 5.96
CA GLU A 425 -42.06 -17.87 7.18
C GLU A 425 -40.76 -17.16 7.55
N GLU A 426 -39.88 -16.93 6.58
CA GLU A 426 -38.63 -16.20 6.80
C GLU A 426 -38.89 -14.73 7.13
N ALA A 427 -39.89 -14.10 6.51
CA ALA A 427 -40.31 -12.74 6.83
C ALA A 427 -40.79 -12.62 8.30
N LYS A 428 -41.52 -13.61 8.82
CA LYS A 428 -41.91 -13.66 10.24
C LYS A 428 -40.69 -13.80 11.16
N LYS A 429 -39.71 -14.63 10.80
CA LYS A 429 -38.45 -14.75 11.58
C LYS A 429 -37.67 -13.44 11.58
N ILE A 430 -37.52 -12.80 10.42
CA ILE A 430 -36.89 -11.49 10.29
C ILE A 430 -37.60 -10.46 11.17
N ALA A 431 -38.94 -10.38 11.11
CA ALA A 431 -39.73 -9.47 11.93
C ALA A 431 -39.49 -9.67 13.44
N THR A 432 -39.41 -10.92 13.90
CA THR A 432 -39.08 -11.23 15.29
C THR A 432 -37.67 -10.75 15.68
N VAL A 433 -36.65 -11.07 14.87
CA VAL A 433 -35.25 -10.69 15.13
C VAL A 433 -35.07 -9.17 15.16
N ILE A 434 -35.69 -8.43 14.25
CA ILE A 434 -35.59 -6.96 14.25
C ILE A 434 -36.34 -6.32 15.42
N ASN A 435 -37.47 -6.90 15.86
CA ASN A 435 -38.21 -6.40 17.01
C ASN A 435 -37.40 -6.57 18.29
N GLU A 436 -36.70 -7.70 18.43
CA GLU A 436 -35.78 -7.92 19.54
C GLU A 436 -34.67 -6.86 19.57
N TYR A 437 -34.03 -6.60 18.43
CA TYR A 437 -32.98 -5.58 18.31
C TYR A 437 -33.51 -4.16 18.58
N ASN A 438 -34.64 -3.80 17.97
CA ASN A 438 -35.24 -2.47 18.04
C ASN A 438 -35.87 -2.15 19.40
N SER A 439 -36.08 -3.17 20.26
CA SER A 439 -36.47 -2.96 21.66
C SER A 439 -35.35 -2.34 22.51
N LYS A 440 -34.11 -2.34 22.00
CA LYS A 440 -32.93 -1.80 22.68
C LYS A 440 -32.71 -0.33 22.32
N PRO A 441 -32.00 0.46 23.16
CA PRO A 441 -31.77 1.89 22.94
C PRO A 441 -30.67 2.16 21.88
N PHE A 442 -30.69 1.45 20.77
CA PHE A 442 -29.76 1.59 19.65
C PHE A 442 -30.47 2.19 18.43
N GLY A 443 -29.69 2.56 17.41
CA GLY A 443 -30.18 2.88 16.09
C GLY A 443 -31.00 1.71 15.55
N LYS A 444 -32.15 2.01 14.93
CA LYS A 444 -33.11 0.99 14.53
C LYS A 444 -32.66 0.27 13.26
N ILE A 445 -32.98 -1.02 13.19
CA ILE A 445 -32.98 -1.82 11.96
C ILE A 445 -34.38 -1.73 11.35
N GLU A 446 -34.46 -1.31 10.10
CA GLU A 446 -35.70 -1.35 9.33
C GLU A 446 -35.47 -2.16 8.04
N VAL A 447 -36.31 -3.18 7.85
CA VAL A 447 -36.24 -4.08 6.70
C VAL A 447 -37.44 -3.81 5.80
N ARG A 448 -37.17 -3.57 4.52
CA ARG A 448 -38.20 -3.39 3.50
C ARG A 448 -38.04 -4.43 2.39
N ILE A 449 -39.18 -4.91 1.91
CA ILE A 449 -39.28 -5.88 0.82
C ILE A 449 -39.77 -5.18 -0.45
N LEU A 450 -39.02 -5.33 -1.53
CA LEU A 450 -39.39 -4.87 -2.87
C LEU A 450 -40.65 -5.58 -3.37
N ARG A 451 -41.59 -4.81 -3.92
CA ARG A 451 -42.83 -5.30 -4.52
C ARG A 451 -42.61 -5.74 -5.96
N GLY A 452 -43.39 -6.71 -6.41
CA GLY A 452 -43.37 -7.21 -7.79
C GLY A 452 -42.09 -7.98 -8.14
N ASN A 453 -41.76 -8.05 -9.43
CA ASN A 453 -40.53 -8.68 -9.88
C ASN A 453 -39.31 -7.89 -9.36
N SER A 454 -38.30 -8.59 -8.85
CA SER A 454 -37.19 -7.95 -8.16
C SER A 454 -36.39 -7.04 -9.10
N ILE A 455 -36.55 -5.72 -8.94
CA ILE A 455 -35.73 -4.72 -9.63
C ILE A 455 -34.29 -4.71 -9.13
N LEU A 456 -34.04 -5.26 -7.95
CA LEU A 456 -32.72 -5.46 -7.37
C LEU A 456 -32.32 -6.92 -7.54
N HIS A 457 -31.33 -7.16 -8.38
CA HIS A 457 -30.69 -8.49 -8.52
C HIS A 457 -29.31 -8.50 -7.85
N ASP A 458 -28.59 -7.39 -7.99
CA ASP A 458 -27.24 -7.21 -7.49
C ASP A 458 -27.23 -6.84 -6.01
N ARG A 459 -26.11 -7.10 -5.34
CA ARG A 459 -25.97 -6.83 -3.91
C ARG A 459 -25.08 -5.64 -3.66
N PHE A 460 -25.51 -4.80 -2.72
CA PHE A 460 -24.78 -3.60 -2.35
C PHE A 460 -24.69 -3.46 -0.84
N ILE A 461 -23.54 -2.97 -0.38
CA ILE A 461 -23.41 -2.34 0.94
C ILE A 461 -23.19 -0.86 0.70
N VAL A 462 -24.00 -0.03 1.36
CA VAL A 462 -23.77 1.41 1.42
C VAL A 462 -23.41 1.77 2.85
N THR A 463 -22.28 2.45 3.03
CA THR A 463 -21.96 3.11 4.31
C THR A 463 -21.76 4.59 4.08
N ASP A 464 -22.71 5.38 4.59
CA ASP A 464 -22.83 6.81 4.37
C ASP A 464 -22.81 7.19 2.87
N LYS A 465 -21.63 7.54 2.32
CA LYS A 465 -21.44 7.94 0.92
C LYS A 465 -20.72 6.90 0.06
N ASN A 466 -20.21 5.84 0.69
CA ASN A 466 -19.44 4.81 0.01
C ASN A 466 -20.33 3.63 -0.34
N VAL A 467 -20.11 3.05 -1.52
CA VAL A 467 -20.88 1.91 -2.01
C VAL A 467 -19.92 0.78 -2.37
N TRP A 468 -20.26 -0.44 -1.97
CA TRP A 468 -19.59 -1.66 -2.38
C TRP A 468 -20.58 -2.55 -3.10
N PHE A 469 -20.17 -3.08 -4.25
CA PHE A 469 -20.81 -4.18 -4.94
C PHE A 469 -20.31 -5.50 -4.40
N ILE A 470 -21.23 -6.47 -4.29
CA ILE A 470 -20.95 -7.81 -3.78
C ILE A 470 -21.45 -8.83 -4.81
N GLY A 471 -20.53 -9.65 -5.32
CA GLY A 471 -20.79 -10.57 -6.43
C GLY A 471 -21.64 -11.81 -6.09
N SER A 472 -21.81 -12.14 -4.80
CA SER A 472 -22.65 -13.25 -4.35
C SER A 472 -23.44 -12.85 -3.12
N SER A 473 -24.54 -13.55 -2.83
CA SER A 473 -25.34 -13.30 -1.63
C SER A 473 -24.51 -13.48 -0.36
N PHE A 474 -24.93 -12.81 0.71
CA PHE A 474 -24.21 -12.81 1.98
C PHE A 474 -24.07 -14.23 2.57
N ASN A 475 -25.08 -15.08 2.35
CA ASN A 475 -25.11 -16.47 2.80
C ASN A 475 -24.16 -17.42 2.02
N GLU A 476 -23.81 -17.08 0.77
CA GLU A 476 -22.95 -17.86 -0.14
C GLU A 476 -21.54 -17.25 -0.29
N PHE A 477 -21.25 -16.16 0.41
CA PHE A 477 -19.99 -15.45 0.27
C PHE A 477 -18.80 -16.29 0.79
N GLY A 478 -17.80 -16.52 -0.08
CA GLY A 478 -16.66 -17.41 0.19
C GLY A 478 -16.87 -18.88 -0.20
N ASN A 479 -18.09 -19.32 -0.55
CA ASN A 479 -18.34 -20.68 -1.05
C ASN A 479 -17.94 -20.84 -2.53
N ARG A 480 -18.12 -19.79 -3.32
CA ARG A 480 -17.85 -19.75 -4.76
C ARG A 480 -16.94 -18.58 -5.08
N ALA A 481 -16.34 -18.61 -6.28
CA ALA A 481 -15.59 -17.47 -6.76
C ALA A 481 -16.48 -16.21 -6.78
N THR A 482 -16.05 -15.16 -6.09
CA THR A 482 -16.84 -13.93 -5.92
C THR A 482 -15.93 -12.74 -5.64
N CYS A 483 -16.45 -11.53 -5.77
CA CYS A 483 -15.69 -10.32 -5.47
C CYS A 483 -16.49 -9.32 -4.63
N ILE A 484 -15.74 -8.50 -3.89
CA ILE A 484 -16.21 -7.25 -3.31
C ILE A 484 -15.50 -6.14 -4.07
N ALA A 485 -16.25 -5.15 -4.57
CA ALA A 485 -15.68 -4.03 -5.30
C ALA A 485 -16.27 -2.71 -4.80
N LYS A 486 -15.43 -1.76 -4.39
CA LYS A 486 -15.86 -0.41 -4.04
C LYS A 486 -16.19 0.34 -5.32
N ILE A 487 -17.37 0.95 -5.35
CA ILE A 487 -17.82 1.75 -6.47
C ILE A 487 -17.25 3.16 -6.34
N PRO A 488 -16.70 3.76 -7.42
CA PRO A 488 -16.24 5.14 -7.42
C PRO A 488 -17.33 6.10 -6.93
N GLU A 489 -16.95 7.15 -6.18
CA GLU A 489 -17.90 8.04 -5.50
C GLU A 489 -18.95 8.66 -6.44
N SER A 490 -18.54 9.05 -7.65
CA SER A 490 -19.43 9.64 -8.66
C SER A 490 -20.54 8.68 -9.08
N SER A 491 -20.20 7.41 -9.35
CA SER A 491 -21.15 6.36 -9.69
C SER A 491 -21.95 5.90 -8.47
N GLY A 492 -21.32 5.84 -7.30
CA GLY A 492 -21.95 5.48 -6.04
C GLY A 492 -23.12 6.40 -5.69
N LYS A 493 -23.01 7.71 -5.96
CA LYS A 493 -24.11 8.67 -5.78
C LYS A 493 -25.37 8.31 -6.58
N LEU A 494 -25.21 7.78 -7.80
CA LEU A 494 -26.33 7.33 -8.62
C LEU A 494 -26.99 6.10 -8.02
N ILE A 495 -26.20 5.14 -7.53
CA ILE A 495 -26.70 3.91 -6.90
C ILE A 495 -27.44 4.23 -5.60
N ILE A 496 -26.87 5.07 -4.73
CA ILE A 496 -27.48 5.49 -3.46
C ILE A 496 -28.85 6.13 -3.74
N LYS A 497 -28.93 7.02 -4.74
CA LYS A 497 -30.19 7.69 -5.10
C LYS A 497 -31.29 6.69 -5.48
N GLU A 498 -30.98 5.65 -6.26
CA GLU A 498 -31.97 4.64 -6.62
C GLU A 498 -32.32 3.73 -5.43
N ILE A 499 -31.34 3.33 -4.60
CA ILE A 499 -31.60 2.56 -3.37
C ILE A 499 -32.52 3.34 -2.43
N GLU A 500 -32.24 4.62 -2.19
CA GLU A 500 -33.06 5.49 -1.34
C GLU A 500 -34.48 5.66 -1.89
N LYS A 501 -34.62 5.77 -3.22
CA LYS A 501 -35.92 5.82 -3.89
C LYS A 501 -36.71 4.53 -3.73
N TRP A 502 -36.07 3.37 -3.90
CA TRP A 502 -36.72 2.07 -3.72
C TRP A 502 -37.10 1.82 -2.27
N TYR A 503 -36.22 2.21 -1.35
CA TYR A 503 -36.42 2.05 0.08
C TYR A 503 -37.50 2.99 0.62
N SER A 504 -37.48 4.27 0.25
CA SER A 504 -38.36 5.28 0.87
C SER A 504 -39.76 5.35 0.27
N SER A 505 -40.06 4.55 -0.75
CA SER A 505 -41.32 4.60 -1.49
C SER A 505 -42.15 3.33 -1.28
N ASP A 506 -43.38 3.49 -0.80
CA ASP A 506 -44.35 2.40 -0.64
C ASP A 506 -44.82 1.79 -1.98
N VAL A 507 -44.56 2.50 -3.09
CA VAL A 507 -44.78 2.00 -4.44
C VAL A 507 -43.79 0.89 -4.78
N PHE A 508 -42.52 1.05 -4.36
CA PHE A 508 -41.45 0.12 -4.71
C PHE A 508 -41.23 -0.96 -3.65
N SER A 509 -41.43 -0.65 -2.38
CA SER A 509 -41.19 -1.58 -1.28
C SER A 509 -42.23 -1.46 -0.18
N GLN A 510 -42.31 -2.45 0.71
CA GLN A 510 -43.16 -2.43 1.90
C GLN A 510 -42.41 -2.93 3.12
N ASN A 511 -42.88 -2.60 4.32
CA ASN A 511 -42.26 -3.08 5.55
C ASN A 511 -42.34 -4.61 5.64
N ILE A 512 -41.29 -5.25 6.16
CA ILE A 512 -41.25 -6.71 6.33
C ILE A 512 -42.40 -7.22 7.22
N THR A 513 -42.80 -6.45 8.23
CA THR A 513 -43.87 -6.83 9.16
C THR A 513 -45.23 -6.82 8.46
N ASP A 514 -45.46 -5.86 7.56
CA ASP A 514 -46.69 -5.81 6.76
C ASP A 514 -46.76 -7.03 5.83
N PHE A 515 -45.65 -7.34 5.13
CA PHE A 515 -45.56 -8.52 4.28
C PHE A 515 -45.77 -9.84 5.05
N ALA A 516 -45.18 -9.96 6.24
CA ALA A 516 -45.31 -11.14 7.09
C ALA A 516 -46.77 -11.42 7.53
N ASN A 517 -47.60 -10.38 7.57
CA ASN A 517 -49.00 -10.41 7.99
C ASN A 517 -50.01 -10.40 6.83
N GLU A 518 -49.56 -10.29 5.56
CA GLU A 518 -50.45 -10.43 4.40
C GLU A 518 -51.12 -11.81 4.41
N ILE A 519 -52.46 -11.86 4.27
CA ILE A 519 -53.20 -13.12 4.11
C ILE A 519 -52.89 -13.67 2.71
N GLU A 520 -52.59 -14.98 2.59
CA GLU A 520 -52.54 -15.61 1.26
C GLU A 520 -53.93 -15.62 0.66
N ASN A 521 -54.18 -14.76 -0.32
CA ASN A 521 -55.26 -15.02 -1.26
C ASN A 521 -54.79 -16.19 -2.11
N GLY A 522 -55.41 -17.36 -1.88
CA GLY A 522 -55.10 -18.61 -2.58
C GLY A 522 -55.36 -18.58 -4.07
#